data_AF-A0A7K6TC50-F1
#
_entry.id   AF-A0A7K6TC50-F1
#
_cell.length_a   1.000
_cell.length_b   1.000
_cell.length_c   1.000
_cell.angle_alpha   90.00
_cell.angle_beta   90.00
_cell.angle_gamma   90.00
#
_symmetry.space_group_name_H-M   'P 1'
#
loop_
_entity.id
_entity.type
_entity.pdbx_description
1 polymer ?
#
loop_
_entity_poly.entity_id
_entity_poly.type
_entity_poly.pdbx_seq_one_letter_code
_entity_poly.pdbx_strand_id
1 'polypeptide(L)'
;QAVEKQLKICGIKRNVDVSILYLAGQGLRSIPSLSRFHRLRYLWINNNKIQDLTFLIKNYCLTELYLNHNELTDISGALKHLCALQILFLHNNQLQKLVETVKELKGKISLHTLNLFHNPLAQDPDYRLYVIHALPSVQLLDRKAVTQRERESALHLYNRERSCVVQPIAFGKRVSTVLGPPLGSSRARAQPDRRLTVPSGWKSGNHSKKVPFENPEDAVLVRAMTRSVMEFSCVDWNKVATCQERRLENKVEEPLEKLTIQFR
;
A
#
# COMPACT_ATOMS: atom_id res chain seq x y z
N GLN A 1 43.92 7.40 7.17
CA GLN A 1 44.64 6.96 5.96
C GLN A 1 43.75 6.86 4.71
N ALA A 2 42.78 5.94 4.61
CA ALA A 2 41.91 5.78 3.44
C ALA A 2 41.19 7.07 2.99
N VAL A 3 40.47 7.70 3.93
CA VAL A 3 39.77 8.97 3.69
C VAL A 3 40.73 10.08 3.29
N GLU A 4 41.87 10.21 3.97
CA GLU A 4 42.87 11.25 3.67
C GLU A 4 43.54 11.06 2.32
N LYS A 5 43.82 9.81 1.92
CA LYS A 5 44.31 9.47 0.58
C LYS A 5 43.30 9.94 -0.48
N GLN A 6 42.02 9.66 -0.26
CA GLN A 6 40.98 10.11 -1.18
C GLN A 6 40.86 11.64 -1.23
N LEU A 7 40.91 12.32 -0.09
CA LEU A 7 40.87 13.79 -0.04
C LEU A 7 42.07 14.41 -0.79
N LYS A 8 43.26 13.80 -0.67
CA LYS A 8 44.44 14.21 -1.44
C LYS A 8 44.26 14.01 -2.94
N ILE A 9 43.71 12.86 -3.36
CA ILE A 9 43.42 12.57 -4.78
C ILE A 9 42.40 13.58 -5.35
N CYS A 10 41.36 13.91 -4.58
CA CYS A 10 40.34 14.88 -5.00
C CYS A 10 40.80 16.34 -4.89
N GLY A 11 42.01 16.61 -4.36
CA GLY A 11 42.54 17.98 -4.22
C GLY A 11 41.73 18.89 -3.30
N ILE A 12 40.96 18.32 -2.37
CA ILE A 12 40.01 19.09 -1.55
C ILE A 12 40.73 19.77 -0.40
N LYS A 13 40.68 21.10 -0.38
CA LYS A 13 41.34 21.93 0.64
C LYS A 13 40.53 22.10 1.94
N ARG A 14 39.19 22.01 1.86
CA ARG A 14 38.28 22.20 3.00
C ARG A 14 37.30 21.03 3.10
N ASN A 15 37.14 20.47 4.29
CA ASN A 15 36.22 19.36 4.56
C ASN A 15 34.75 19.71 4.24
N VAL A 16 34.38 21.00 4.27
CA VAL A 16 33.01 21.46 4.00
C VAL A 16 32.60 21.26 2.54
N ASP A 17 33.56 21.20 1.62
CA ASP A 17 33.30 21.13 0.18
C ASP A 17 33.20 19.68 -0.34
N VAL A 18 33.41 18.70 0.53
CA VAL A 18 33.33 17.27 0.17
C VAL A 18 31.88 16.88 -0.03
N SER A 19 31.45 16.83 -1.29
CA SER A 19 30.14 16.32 -1.71
C SER A 19 30.16 14.84 -2.06
N ILE A 20 31.34 14.33 -2.43
CA ILE A 20 31.53 12.99 -2.96
C ILE A 20 32.72 12.33 -2.26
N LEU A 21 32.55 11.08 -1.80
CA LEU A 21 33.62 10.31 -1.20
C LEU A 21 33.66 8.88 -1.75
N TYR A 22 34.80 8.51 -2.35
CA TYR A 22 35.06 7.18 -2.87
C TYR A 22 36.01 6.41 -1.94
N LEU A 23 35.55 5.30 -1.38
CA LEU A 23 36.29 4.40 -0.49
C LEU A 23 36.12 2.94 -0.90
N ALA A 24 35.79 2.69 -2.16
CA ALA A 24 35.54 1.34 -2.67
C ALA A 24 36.80 0.46 -2.67
N GLY A 25 36.68 -0.83 -2.34
CA GLY A 25 37.73 -1.81 -2.57
C GLY A 25 38.97 -1.69 -1.68
N GLN A 26 38.87 -1.04 -0.51
CA GLN A 26 40.01 -0.79 0.37
C GLN A 26 40.13 -1.80 1.53
N GLY A 27 39.26 -2.81 1.58
CA GLY A 27 39.26 -3.82 2.65
C GLY A 27 38.98 -3.24 4.04
N LEU A 28 38.26 -2.11 4.11
CA LEU A 28 38.01 -1.37 5.36
C LEU A 28 37.08 -2.18 6.26
N ARG A 29 37.46 -2.35 7.52
CA ARG A 29 36.59 -2.89 8.57
C ARG A 29 35.81 -1.81 9.30
N SER A 30 36.43 -0.65 9.49
CA SER A 30 35.83 0.51 10.15
C SER A 30 36.25 1.80 9.46
N ILE A 31 35.39 2.81 9.56
CA ILE A 31 35.61 4.14 9.01
C ILE A 31 35.52 5.13 10.18
N PRO A 32 36.43 6.11 10.28
CA PRO A 32 36.30 7.16 11.28
C PRO A 32 35.07 8.02 10.99
N SER A 33 34.50 8.66 12.02
CA SER A 33 33.29 9.49 11.86
C SER A 33 33.41 10.48 10.69
N LEU A 34 32.42 10.44 9.80
CA LEU A 34 32.27 11.32 8.64
C LEU A 34 31.46 12.58 8.97
N SER A 35 31.20 12.84 10.27
CA SER A 35 30.44 13.98 10.77
C SER A 35 30.99 15.35 10.33
N ARG A 36 32.28 15.43 9.99
CA ARG A 36 32.93 16.65 9.47
C ARG A 36 32.48 17.03 8.05
N PHE A 37 31.87 16.11 7.31
CA PHE A 37 31.47 16.30 5.91
C PHE A 37 29.96 16.61 5.81
N HIS A 38 29.59 17.84 6.17
CA HIS A 38 28.18 18.26 6.24
C HIS A 38 27.46 18.29 4.89
N ARG A 39 28.21 18.48 3.79
CA ARG A 39 27.66 18.54 2.42
C ARG A 39 27.80 17.22 1.65
N LEU A 40 28.16 16.13 2.32
CA LEU A 40 28.31 14.84 1.67
C LEU A 40 26.97 14.35 1.11
N ARG A 41 26.92 14.13 -0.21
CA ARG A 41 25.74 13.65 -0.94
C ARG A 41 25.92 12.23 -1.45
N TYR A 42 27.13 11.90 -1.91
CA TYR A 42 27.43 10.62 -2.55
C TYR A 42 28.53 9.90 -1.79
N LEU A 43 28.26 8.66 -1.37
CA LEU A 43 29.20 7.87 -0.59
C LEU A 43 29.32 6.45 -1.14
N TRP A 44 30.50 6.15 -1.69
CA TRP A 44 30.86 4.84 -2.21
C TRP A 44 31.77 4.09 -1.26
N ILE A 45 31.26 3.03 -0.66
CA ILE A 45 32.02 2.17 0.26
C ILE A 45 31.81 0.69 -0.09
N ASN A 46 31.54 0.41 -1.36
CA ASN A 46 31.36 -0.95 -1.85
C ASN A 46 32.66 -1.78 -1.79
N ASN A 47 32.51 -3.09 -1.71
CA ASN A 47 33.63 -4.05 -1.69
C ASN A 47 34.60 -3.79 -0.52
N ASN A 48 34.07 -3.64 0.69
CA ASN A 48 34.85 -3.56 1.92
C ASN A 48 34.41 -4.67 2.89
N LYS A 49 34.85 -4.61 4.14
CA LYS A 49 34.52 -5.58 5.19
C LYS A 49 33.84 -4.90 6.37
N ILE A 50 32.96 -3.94 6.06
CA ILE A 50 32.31 -3.11 7.08
C ILE A 50 31.19 -3.90 7.73
N GLN A 51 31.17 -3.86 9.05
CA GLN A 51 30.16 -4.51 9.89
C GLN A 51 29.19 -3.50 10.51
N ASP A 52 29.67 -2.28 10.82
CA ASP A 52 28.89 -1.23 11.48
C ASP A 52 28.87 0.09 10.69
N LEU A 53 27.76 0.82 10.79
CA LEU A 53 27.54 2.11 10.10
C LEU A 53 27.60 3.33 11.03
N THR A 54 28.26 3.22 12.18
CA THR A 54 28.38 4.29 13.21
C THR A 54 29.10 5.55 12.73
N PHE A 55 29.71 5.54 11.55
CA PHE A 55 30.43 6.69 11.00
C PHE A 55 29.54 7.70 10.27
N LEU A 56 28.28 7.37 9.97
CA LEU A 56 27.33 8.22 9.21
C LEU A 56 26.58 9.26 10.06
N ILE A 57 26.97 9.43 11.32
CA ILE A 57 26.29 10.33 12.25
C ILE A 57 26.44 11.78 11.73
N LYS A 58 25.31 12.50 11.65
CA LYS A 58 25.18 13.90 11.18
C LYS A 58 25.35 14.14 9.67
N ASN A 59 25.33 13.10 8.83
CA ASN A 59 25.37 13.27 7.36
C ASN A 59 23.95 13.42 6.75
N TYR A 60 23.19 14.44 7.17
CA TYR A 60 21.78 14.60 6.81
C TYR A 60 21.51 14.80 5.30
N CYS A 61 22.49 15.31 4.56
CA CYS A 61 22.38 15.61 3.13
C CYS A 61 22.70 14.43 2.20
N LEU A 62 22.96 13.25 2.75
CA LEU A 62 23.37 12.09 1.96
C LEU A 62 22.20 11.58 1.12
N THR A 63 22.40 11.56 -0.20
CA THR A 63 21.39 11.17 -1.19
C THR A 63 21.63 9.76 -1.73
N GLU A 64 22.89 9.35 -1.89
CA GLU A 64 23.23 8.04 -2.43
C GLU A 64 24.26 7.33 -1.55
N LEU A 65 23.91 6.10 -1.15
CA LEU A 65 24.73 5.27 -0.29
C LEU A 65 24.95 3.89 -0.90
N TYR A 66 26.21 3.59 -1.20
CA TYR A 66 26.63 2.33 -1.79
C TYR A 66 27.43 1.52 -0.78
N LEU A 67 26.79 0.48 -0.23
CA LEU A 67 27.33 -0.41 0.80
C LEU A 67 27.32 -1.88 0.35
N ASN A 68 27.24 -2.12 -0.94
CA ASN A 68 27.22 -3.47 -1.49
C ASN A 68 28.56 -4.20 -1.33
N HIS A 69 28.50 -5.53 -1.17
CA HIS A 69 29.66 -6.37 -0.85
C HIS A 69 30.38 -5.88 0.41
N ASN A 70 29.67 -5.91 1.53
CA ASN A 70 30.21 -5.69 2.86
C ASN A 70 29.77 -6.85 3.77
N GLU A 71 30.07 -6.75 5.06
CA GLU A 71 29.76 -7.76 6.07
C GLU A 71 28.72 -7.23 7.07
N LEU A 72 27.81 -6.36 6.62
CA LEU A 72 26.81 -5.74 7.50
C LEU A 72 25.81 -6.78 8.01
N THR A 73 25.67 -6.86 9.33
CA THR A 73 24.71 -7.76 9.99
C THR A 73 23.45 -7.03 10.46
N ASP A 74 23.58 -5.74 10.78
CA ASP A 74 22.50 -4.86 11.21
C ASP A 74 22.71 -3.43 10.67
N ILE A 75 21.59 -2.73 10.46
CA ILE A 75 21.56 -1.31 10.07
C ILE A 75 20.73 -0.46 11.04
N SER A 76 20.17 -1.06 12.08
CA SER A 76 19.27 -0.42 13.04
C SER A 76 19.92 0.78 13.72
N GLY A 77 19.20 1.89 13.79
CA GLY A 77 19.65 3.16 14.37
C GLY A 77 20.67 3.95 13.55
N ALA A 78 21.37 3.33 12.59
CA ALA A 78 22.45 3.97 11.86
C ALA A 78 21.97 4.90 10.73
N LEU A 79 20.78 4.66 10.18
CA LEU A 79 20.28 5.37 9.00
C LEU A 79 19.14 6.35 9.32
N LYS A 80 18.66 6.39 10.57
CA LYS A 80 17.53 7.21 11.03
C LYS A 80 17.64 8.70 10.67
N HIS A 81 18.86 9.24 10.66
CA HIS A 81 19.12 10.65 10.39
C HIS A 81 19.22 10.99 8.89
N LEU A 82 19.30 9.99 8.01
CA LEU A 82 19.47 10.18 6.57
C LEU A 82 18.10 10.35 5.90
N CYS A 83 17.50 11.53 6.05
CA CYS A 83 16.17 11.85 5.53
C CYS A 83 16.15 12.13 4.02
N ALA A 84 17.29 12.53 3.44
CA ALA A 84 17.43 12.85 2.03
C ALA A 84 17.85 11.65 1.15
N LEU A 85 17.91 10.44 1.72
CA LEU A 85 18.44 9.26 1.05
C LEU A 85 17.50 8.76 -0.05
N GLN A 86 17.97 8.78 -1.29
CA GLN A 86 17.22 8.39 -2.48
C GLN A 86 17.59 6.99 -3.00
N ILE A 87 18.88 6.64 -2.90
CA ILE A 87 19.43 5.38 -3.41
C ILE A 87 20.21 4.69 -2.30
N LEU A 88 19.87 3.43 -2.02
CA LEU A 88 20.53 2.60 -1.03
C LEU A 88 20.81 1.20 -1.58
N PHE A 89 22.10 0.88 -1.75
CA PHE A 89 22.53 -0.45 -2.15
C PHE A 89 23.17 -1.19 -0.98
N LEU A 90 22.54 -2.29 -0.57
CA LEU A 90 22.93 -3.16 0.54
C LEU A 90 23.03 -4.63 0.11
N HIS A 91 23.04 -4.91 -1.19
CA HIS A 91 23.15 -6.29 -1.68
C HIS A 91 24.51 -6.92 -1.34
N ASN A 92 24.55 -8.25 -1.22
CA ASN A 92 25.74 -8.99 -0.76
C ASN A 92 26.22 -8.48 0.60
N ASN A 93 25.34 -8.57 1.61
CA ASN A 93 25.64 -8.33 3.02
C ASN A 93 25.08 -9.51 3.85
N GLN A 94 25.18 -9.42 5.17
CA GLN A 94 24.75 -10.46 6.11
C GLN A 94 23.52 -10.06 6.93
N LEU A 95 22.63 -9.25 6.34
CA LEU A 95 21.41 -8.78 7.02
C LEU A 95 20.41 -9.94 7.16
N GLN A 96 20.10 -10.33 8.40
CA GLN A 96 19.19 -11.44 8.69
C GLN A 96 17.79 -10.98 9.09
N LYS A 97 17.69 -9.83 9.75
CA LYS A 97 16.47 -9.39 10.41
C LYS A 97 15.66 -8.44 9.53
N LEU A 98 14.70 -8.99 8.80
CA LEU A 98 13.84 -8.24 7.87
C LEU A 98 13.09 -7.08 8.57
N VAL A 99 12.39 -7.39 9.67
CA VAL A 99 11.52 -6.42 10.36
C VAL A 99 12.32 -5.23 10.91
N GLU A 100 13.47 -5.49 11.53
CA GLU A 100 14.34 -4.45 12.08
C GLU A 100 14.93 -3.57 10.97
N THR A 101 15.44 -4.19 9.90
CA THR A 101 15.97 -3.51 8.70
C THR A 101 14.91 -2.60 8.09
N VAL A 102 13.70 -3.10 7.86
CA VAL A 102 12.62 -2.34 7.24
C VAL A 102 12.10 -1.23 8.15
N LYS A 103 12.04 -1.46 9.46
CA LYS A 103 11.64 -0.45 10.45
C LYS A 103 12.60 0.75 10.45
N GLU A 104 13.90 0.52 10.27
CA GLU A 104 14.88 1.59 10.16
C GLU A 104 14.70 2.41 8.87
N LEU A 105 14.33 1.75 7.77
CA LEU A 105 14.04 2.42 6.50
C LEU A 105 12.67 3.11 6.49
N LYS A 106 11.77 2.70 7.38
CA LYS A 106 10.43 3.26 7.54
C LYS A 106 10.54 4.72 8.01
N GLY A 107 10.18 5.64 7.13
CA GLY A 107 10.31 7.09 7.34
C GLY A 107 11.23 7.79 6.33
N LYS A 108 11.93 7.03 5.48
CA LYS A 108 12.68 7.57 4.34
C LYS A 108 11.74 7.84 3.18
N ILE A 109 11.10 9.01 3.22
CA ILE A 109 10.10 9.43 2.22
C ILE A 109 10.73 9.58 0.83
N SER A 110 12.01 9.96 0.78
CA SER A 110 12.75 10.20 -0.46
C SER A 110 13.41 8.95 -1.06
N LEU A 111 13.28 7.77 -0.43
CA LEU A 111 13.95 6.55 -0.90
C LEU A 111 13.18 5.92 -2.08
N HIS A 112 13.78 5.95 -3.27
CA HIS A 112 13.18 5.41 -4.50
C HIS A 112 13.80 4.08 -4.91
N THR A 113 15.09 3.89 -4.64
CA THR A 113 15.84 2.71 -5.11
C THR A 113 16.48 1.98 -3.94
N LEU A 114 16.11 0.71 -3.77
CA LEU A 114 16.61 -0.16 -2.71
C LEU A 114 17.04 -1.52 -3.27
N ASN A 115 18.25 -1.96 -2.91
CA ASN A 115 18.73 -3.31 -3.23
C ASN A 115 19.17 -4.01 -1.95
N LEU A 116 18.54 -5.14 -1.62
CA LEU A 116 18.87 -6.01 -0.49
C LEU A 116 19.06 -7.48 -0.92
N PHE A 117 19.00 -7.80 -2.22
CA PHE A 117 19.25 -9.15 -2.73
C PHE A 117 20.61 -9.71 -2.25
N HIS A 118 20.72 -11.05 -2.18
CA HIS A 118 21.87 -11.73 -1.55
C HIS A 118 22.16 -11.23 -0.13
N ASN A 119 21.10 -11.10 0.67
CA ASN A 119 21.18 -11.10 2.12
C ASN A 119 20.36 -12.28 2.65
N PRO A 120 20.70 -12.85 3.82
CA PRO A 120 19.88 -13.89 4.45
C PRO A 120 18.40 -13.52 4.58
N LEU A 121 18.06 -12.24 4.85
CA LEU A 121 16.68 -11.77 4.91
C LEU A 121 15.88 -11.90 3.61
N ALA A 122 16.57 -12.02 2.46
CA ALA A 122 15.92 -12.14 1.15
C ALA A 122 15.50 -13.58 0.83
N GLN A 123 15.83 -14.54 1.71
CA GLN A 123 15.39 -15.94 1.59
C GLN A 123 13.94 -16.13 2.04
N ASP A 124 13.39 -15.17 2.80
CA ASP A 124 12.01 -15.22 3.26
C ASP A 124 11.05 -15.07 2.05
N PRO A 125 10.04 -15.95 1.88
CA PRO A 125 9.09 -15.86 0.78
C PRO A 125 8.29 -14.54 0.76
N ASP A 126 8.01 -13.96 1.92
CA ASP A 126 7.20 -12.75 2.07
C ASP A 126 8.04 -11.46 2.02
N TYR A 127 9.37 -11.59 1.97
CA TYR A 127 10.33 -10.49 1.95
C TYR A 127 9.90 -9.34 1.02
N ARG A 128 9.63 -9.67 -0.25
CA ARG A 128 9.36 -8.65 -1.28
C ARG A 128 8.06 -7.90 -0.99
N LEU A 129 6.98 -8.62 -0.68
CA LEU A 129 5.68 -8.01 -0.41
C LEU A 129 5.69 -7.21 0.90
N TYR A 130 6.38 -7.71 1.92
CA TYR A 130 6.55 -7.01 3.19
C TYR A 130 7.28 -5.68 3.01
N VAL A 131 8.40 -5.66 2.27
CA VAL A 131 9.15 -4.44 1.97
C VAL A 131 8.29 -3.44 1.18
N ILE A 132 7.58 -3.91 0.15
CA ILE A 132 6.69 -3.06 -0.67
C ILE A 132 5.58 -2.44 0.17
N HIS A 133 4.99 -3.22 1.10
CA HIS A 133 3.96 -2.72 2.00
C HIS A 133 4.50 -1.66 2.96
N ALA A 134 5.65 -1.92 3.57
CA ALA A 134 6.22 -1.06 4.61
C ALA A 134 6.87 0.22 4.04
N LEU A 135 7.40 0.16 2.82
CA LEU A 135 8.13 1.25 2.15
C LEU A 135 7.43 1.66 0.84
N PRO A 136 6.33 2.43 0.92
CA PRO A 136 5.57 2.80 -0.27
C PRO A 136 6.35 3.72 -1.24
N SER A 137 7.35 4.46 -0.75
CA SER A 137 8.21 5.35 -1.56
C SER A 137 9.10 4.61 -2.55
N VAL A 138 9.44 3.35 -2.29
CA VAL A 138 10.36 2.57 -3.13
C VAL A 138 9.71 2.25 -4.46
N GLN A 139 10.37 2.64 -5.55
CA GLN A 139 9.96 2.38 -6.93
C GLN A 139 10.73 1.21 -7.55
N LEU A 140 12.01 1.05 -7.19
CA LEU A 140 12.86 -0.03 -7.65
C LEU A 140 13.37 -0.84 -6.46
N LEU A 141 13.01 -2.13 -6.42
CA LEU A 141 13.42 -3.08 -5.39
C LEU A 141 14.14 -4.25 -6.05
N ASP A 142 15.40 -4.49 -5.67
CA ASP A 142 16.23 -5.60 -6.15
C ASP A 142 16.32 -5.66 -7.68
N ARG A 143 16.61 -4.50 -8.28
CA ARG A 143 16.70 -4.28 -9.74
C ARG A 143 15.37 -4.50 -10.50
N LYS A 144 14.27 -4.74 -9.81
CA LYS A 144 12.93 -4.88 -10.40
C LYS A 144 12.04 -3.71 -10.00
N ALA A 145 11.32 -3.15 -10.96
CA ALA A 145 10.32 -2.13 -10.67
C ALA A 145 9.21 -2.73 -9.80
N VAL A 146 8.72 -1.95 -8.84
CA VAL A 146 7.58 -2.32 -8.01
C VAL A 146 6.31 -2.03 -8.80
N THR A 147 5.59 -3.09 -9.15
CA THR A 147 4.34 -2.98 -9.93
C THR A 147 3.15 -2.65 -9.04
N GLN A 148 2.12 -2.05 -9.63
CA GLN A 148 0.88 -1.72 -8.91
C GLN A 148 0.18 -2.97 -8.37
N ARG A 149 0.20 -4.08 -9.13
CA ARG A 149 -0.37 -5.37 -8.70
C ARG A 149 0.29 -5.90 -7.43
N GLU A 150 1.61 -5.78 -7.32
CA GLU A 150 2.34 -6.17 -6.11
C GLU A 150 1.95 -5.29 -4.91
N ARG A 151 1.76 -3.99 -5.12
CA ARG A 151 1.31 -3.06 -4.06
C ARG A 151 -0.08 -3.42 -3.54
N GLU A 152 -1.01 -3.69 -4.45
CA GLU A 152 -2.37 -4.12 -4.11
C GLU A 152 -2.37 -5.45 -3.36
N SER A 153 -1.57 -6.41 -3.84
CA SER A 153 -1.42 -7.72 -3.19
C SER A 153 -0.85 -7.57 -1.78
N ALA A 154 0.21 -6.77 -1.62
CA ALA A 154 0.82 -6.49 -0.32
C ALA A 154 -0.13 -5.75 0.63
N LEU A 155 -0.94 -4.82 0.11
CA LEU A 155 -1.98 -4.14 0.90
C LEU A 155 -3.05 -5.13 1.38
N HIS A 156 -3.52 -6.01 0.50
CA HIS A 156 -4.53 -7.03 0.84
C HIS A 156 -4.05 -8.01 1.92
N LEU A 157 -2.78 -8.42 1.85
CA LEU A 157 -2.19 -9.35 2.80
C LEU A 157 -2.01 -8.73 4.20
N TYR A 158 -1.45 -7.52 4.28
CA TYR A 158 -1.05 -6.91 5.56
C TYR A 158 -2.07 -5.90 6.13
N ASN A 159 -3.09 -5.50 5.37
CA ASN A 159 -4.11 -4.53 5.78
C ASN A 159 -5.54 -5.04 5.46
N ARG A 160 -5.96 -6.14 6.09
CA ARG A 160 -7.31 -6.71 5.86
C ARG A 160 -8.46 -5.73 6.13
N GLU A 161 -8.36 -4.90 7.17
CA GLU A 161 -9.44 -3.95 7.53
C GLU A 161 -9.55 -2.76 6.57
N ARG A 162 -8.44 -2.28 6.00
CA ARG A 162 -8.45 -1.20 4.99
C ARG A 162 -8.76 -1.69 3.59
N SER A 163 -8.50 -2.97 3.29
CA SER A 163 -8.75 -3.55 1.97
C SER A 163 -10.24 -3.59 1.61
N CYS A 164 -11.12 -3.78 2.60
CA CYS A 164 -12.57 -3.71 2.40
C CYS A 164 -13.07 -2.30 2.00
N VAL A 165 -12.34 -1.24 2.36
CA VAL A 165 -12.72 0.16 2.08
C VAL A 165 -12.29 0.60 0.68
N VAL A 166 -11.24 -0.02 0.12
CA VAL A 166 -10.71 0.33 -1.22
C VAL A 166 -11.49 -0.35 -2.35
N GLN A 167 -12.27 -1.41 -2.06
CA GLN A 167 -13.24 -1.88 -3.05
C GLN A 167 -14.28 -0.79 -3.26
N PRO A 168 -14.49 -0.31 -4.50
CA PRO A 168 -15.55 0.65 -4.76
C PRO A 168 -16.86 0.02 -4.34
N ILE A 169 -17.44 0.52 -3.25
CA ILE A 169 -18.77 0.14 -2.81
C ILE A 169 -19.73 0.67 -3.87
N ALA A 170 -20.06 -0.15 -4.85
CA ALA A 170 -21.07 0.17 -5.83
C ALA A 170 -22.45 0.13 -5.15
N PHE A 171 -22.82 1.22 -4.47
CA PHE A 171 -24.21 1.45 -4.07
C PHE A 171 -25.00 1.85 -5.31
N GLY A 172 -25.66 0.87 -5.93
CA GLY A 172 -26.52 1.11 -7.07
C GLY A 172 -27.24 -0.16 -7.48
N LYS A 173 -28.42 -0.42 -6.90
CA LYS A 173 -29.37 -1.35 -7.52
C LYS A 173 -29.85 -0.68 -8.81
N ARG A 174 -29.66 -1.32 -9.96
CA ARG A 174 -30.37 -0.92 -11.19
C ARG A 174 -31.83 -1.30 -11.02
N VAL A 175 -32.68 -0.33 -10.69
CA VAL A 175 -34.13 -0.51 -10.74
C VAL A 175 -34.56 -0.25 -12.18
N SER A 176 -35.17 -1.25 -12.82
CA SER A 176 -35.81 -1.07 -14.13
C SER A 176 -37.20 -0.52 -13.89
N THR A 177 -37.35 0.81 -13.92
CA THR A 177 -38.67 1.43 -14.00
C THR A 177 -39.11 1.47 -15.46
N VAL A 178 -40.11 0.66 -15.80
CA VAL A 178 -40.83 0.82 -17.07
C VAL A 178 -41.78 2.00 -16.90
N LEU A 179 -41.65 3.01 -17.75
CA LEU A 179 -42.54 4.18 -17.77
C LEU A 179 -43.93 3.75 -18.25
N GLY A 180 -44.86 3.58 -17.32
CA GLY A 180 -46.29 3.41 -17.57
C GLY A 180 -47.09 4.15 -16.49
N PRO A 181 -48.34 4.56 -16.76
CA PRO A 181 -49.12 5.37 -15.83
C PRO A 181 -49.48 4.56 -14.56
N PRO A 182 -49.62 5.22 -13.40
CA PRO A 182 -49.71 4.53 -12.11
C PRO A 182 -51.08 3.90 -11.92
N LEU A 183 -51.13 2.58 -11.75
CA LEU A 183 -52.30 1.87 -11.25
C LEU A 183 -52.06 1.45 -9.81
N GLY A 184 -52.79 2.09 -8.90
CA GLY A 184 -53.46 1.45 -7.76
C GLY A 184 -52.59 0.79 -6.69
N SER A 185 -52.43 1.51 -5.58
CA SER A 185 -52.13 0.99 -4.24
C SER A 185 -52.87 -0.32 -3.87
N SER A 186 -52.16 -1.31 -3.33
CA SER A 186 -52.74 -2.24 -2.35
C SER A 186 -51.67 -2.81 -1.40
N ARG A 187 -51.66 -2.22 -0.20
CA ARG A 187 -51.40 -2.75 1.16
C ARG A 187 -50.70 -4.11 1.29
N ALA A 188 -49.53 -4.08 1.93
CA ALA A 188 -48.96 -5.20 2.66
C ALA A 188 -49.76 -5.49 3.95
N ARG A 189 -49.97 -6.77 4.25
CA ARG A 189 -50.26 -7.29 5.60
C ARG A 189 -49.22 -8.35 5.96
N ALA A 190 -48.60 -8.19 7.13
CA ALA A 190 -47.73 -9.16 7.81
C ALA A 190 -48.60 -10.27 8.47
N GLN A 191 -48.20 -11.55 8.54
CA GLN A 191 -47.27 -12.21 9.48
C GLN A 191 -47.42 -13.77 9.27
N PRO A 192 -46.84 -14.69 10.08
CA PRO A 192 -45.43 -14.90 10.49
C PRO A 192 -44.98 -16.38 10.24
N ASP A 193 -43.71 -16.64 10.54
CA ASP A 193 -42.98 -17.92 10.64
C ASP A 193 -43.71 -19.26 10.38
N ARG A 194 -43.31 -19.94 9.29
CA ARG A 194 -43.29 -21.41 9.24
C ARG A 194 -41.99 -21.92 8.60
N ARG A 195 -41.34 -22.82 9.34
CA ARG A 195 -40.13 -23.58 9.04
C ARG A 195 -40.02 -23.96 7.55
N LEU A 196 -38.90 -23.57 6.94
CA LEU A 196 -38.49 -23.99 5.61
C LEU A 196 -38.28 -25.51 5.60
N THR A 197 -39.23 -26.23 5.02
CA THR A 197 -39.05 -27.62 4.61
C THR A 197 -38.98 -27.61 3.09
N VAL A 198 -37.88 -28.10 2.53
CA VAL A 198 -37.64 -28.16 1.08
C VAL A 198 -38.45 -29.34 0.51
N PRO A 199 -39.38 -29.12 -0.44
CA PRO A 199 -40.00 -30.21 -1.17
C PRO A 199 -39.00 -30.84 -2.17
N SER A 200 -39.09 -32.16 -2.34
CA SER A 200 -38.23 -32.94 -3.24
C SER A 200 -38.44 -32.52 -4.71
N GLY A 201 -37.54 -31.69 -5.23
CA GLY A 201 -37.52 -31.25 -6.63
C GLY A 201 -36.71 -29.98 -6.95
N TRP A 202 -36.07 -29.32 -5.96
CA TRP A 202 -35.35 -28.06 -6.22
C TRP A 202 -33.99 -28.25 -6.91
N LYS A 203 -33.90 -27.81 -8.17
CA LYS A 203 -32.64 -27.33 -8.79
C LYS A 203 -32.52 -25.82 -8.54
N SER A 204 -31.36 -25.35 -8.07
CA SER A 204 -31.04 -23.92 -7.91
C SER A 204 -31.23 -23.18 -9.24
N GLY A 205 -32.25 -22.33 -9.31
CA GLY A 205 -32.54 -21.47 -10.45
C GLY A 205 -31.97 -20.09 -10.23
N ASN A 206 -30.89 -19.75 -10.94
CA ASN A 206 -30.45 -18.37 -11.10
C ASN A 206 -31.61 -17.52 -11.62
N HIS A 207 -31.99 -16.48 -10.88
CA HIS A 207 -32.97 -15.50 -11.32
C HIS A 207 -32.42 -14.69 -12.50
N SER A 208 -32.69 -15.15 -13.71
CA SER A 208 -32.81 -14.29 -14.87
C SER A 208 -34.14 -14.62 -15.52
N LYS A 209 -35.20 -13.87 -15.18
CA LYS A 209 -36.38 -13.77 -16.04
C LYS A 209 -35.93 -13.08 -17.33
N LYS A 210 -35.31 -13.84 -18.24
CA LYS A 210 -35.14 -13.45 -19.63
C LYS A 210 -36.51 -13.58 -20.26
N VAL A 211 -37.12 -12.45 -20.60
CA VAL A 211 -38.17 -12.46 -21.61
C VAL A 211 -37.47 -12.92 -22.90
N PRO A 212 -37.92 -14.02 -23.55
CA PRO A 212 -37.33 -14.42 -24.81
C PRO A 212 -37.67 -13.35 -25.84
N PHE A 213 -36.66 -12.61 -26.31
CA PHE A 213 -36.81 -11.79 -27.50
C PHE A 213 -36.60 -12.71 -28.69
N GLU A 214 -37.59 -12.85 -29.57
CA GLU A 214 -37.50 -13.69 -30.77
C GLU A 214 -36.54 -13.10 -31.81
N ASN A 215 -36.28 -11.79 -31.76
CA ASN A 215 -35.39 -11.08 -32.67
C ASN A 215 -34.32 -10.28 -31.87
N PRO A 216 -33.02 -10.38 -32.23
CA PRO A 216 -31.95 -9.73 -31.48
C PRO A 216 -31.94 -8.19 -31.61
N GLU A 217 -32.51 -7.63 -32.68
CA GLU A 217 -32.58 -6.18 -32.91
C GLU A 217 -33.56 -5.48 -31.93
N ASP A 218 -34.64 -6.15 -31.54
CA ASP A 218 -35.62 -5.63 -30.56
C ASP A 218 -35.02 -5.54 -29.15
N ALA A 219 -34.16 -6.49 -28.79
CA ALA A 219 -33.44 -6.45 -27.51
C ALA A 219 -32.44 -5.29 -27.44
N VAL A 220 -31.88 -4.88 -28.59
CA VAL A 220 -30.99 -3.72 -28.71
C VAL A 220 -31.80 -2.43 -28.62
N LEU A 221 -32.97 -2.35 -29.29
CA LEU A 221 -33.85 -1.18 -29.23
C LEU A 221 -34.39 -0.93 -27.81
N VAL A 222 -34.84 -1.99 -27.12
CA VAL A 222 -35.31 -1.89 -25.73
C VAL A 222 -34.18 -1.46 -24.78
N ARG A 223 -32.96 -2.01 -24.94
CA ARG A 223 -31.79 -1.56 -24.17
C ARG A 223 -31.40 -0.12 -24.47
N ALA A 224 -31.52 0.32 -25.72
CA ALA A 224 -31.23 1.68 -26.15
C ALA A 224 -32.26 2.68 -25.60
N MET A 225 -33.52 2.25 -25.42
CA MET A 225 -34.58 3.08 -24.82
C MET A 225 -34.60 3.07 -23.29
N THR A 226 -34.03 2.04 -22.64
CA THR A 226 -33.85 2.04 -21.19
C THR A 226 -32.65 2.91 -20.78
N ARG A 227 -32.90 4.19 -20.50
CA ARG A 227 -31.88 5.04 -19.86
C ARG A 227 -31.65 4.55 -18.43
N SER A 228 -30.40 4.29 -18.08
CA SER A 228 -30.02 3.87 -16.74
C SER A 228 -30.18 5.06 -15.78
N VAL A 229 -31.25 5.07 -14.99
CA VAL A 229 -31.41 6.05 -13.90
C VAL A 229 -30.45 5.66 -12.78
N MET A 230 -29.59 6.60 -12.39
CA MET A 230 -28.69 6.40 -11.26
C MET A 230 -29.39 6.93 -10.00
N GLU A 231 -29.81 6.01 -9.14
CA GLU A 231 -30.44 6.33 -7.86
C GLU A 231 -29.41 6.22 -6.75
N PHE A 232 -29.15 7.33 -6.06
CA PHE A 232 -28.41 7.33 -4.81
C PHE A 232 -29.39 7.49 -3.66
N SER A 233 -29.33 6.56 -2.72
CA SER A 233 -30.04 6.70 -1.46
C SER A 233 -29.06 6.85 -0.32
N CYS A 234 -29.17 7.95 0.41
CA CYS A 234 -28.43 8.20 1.63
C CYS A 234 -29.38 8.09 2.82
N VAL A 235 -28.89 7.50 3.91
CA VAL A 235 -29.55 7.47 5.21
C VAL A 235 -28.64 8.21 6.17
N ASP A 236 -29.21 9.10 6.97
CA ASP A 236 -28.46 9.83 7.99
C ASP A 236 -28.10 8.87 9.14
N TRP A 237 -26.86 8.36 9.11
CA TRP A 237 -26.37 7.38 10.09
C TRP A 237 -26.24 7.96 11.50
N ASN A 238 -26.25 9.29 11.66
CA ASN A 238 -26.21 9.93 12.98
C ASN A 238 -27.52 9.76 13.74
N LYS A 239 -28.63 9.48 13.04
CA LYS A 239 -29.93 9.16 13.65
C LYS A 239 -30.12 7.67 13.93
N VAL A 240 -29.19 6.81 13.48
CA VAL A 240 -29.30 5.35 13.63
C VAL A 240 -28.65 4.91 14.95
N ALA A 241 -29.47 4.47 15.90
CA ALA A 241 -28.98 3.98 17.19
C ALA A 241 -28.03 2.78 17.03
N THR A 242 -26.87 2.87 17.68
CA THR A 242 -25.86 1.80 17.71
C THR A 242 -26.38 0.56 18.44
N CYS A 243 -25.76 -0.61 18.19
CA CYS A 243 -26.17 -1.86 18.83
C CYS A 243 -26.07 -1.84 20.37
N GLN A 244 -25.23 -0.98 20.96
CA GLN A 244 -25.15 -0.79 22.41
C GLN A 244 -26.30 0.10 22.92
N GLU A 245 -26.62 1.18 22.21
CA GLU A 245 -27.72 2.10 22.58
C GLU A 245 -29.09 1.40 22.50
N ARG A 246 -29.32 0.55 21.49
CA ARG A 246 -30.53 -0.28 21.37
C ARG A 246 -30.73 -1.30 22.50
N ARG A 247 -29.69 -1.64 23.26
CA ARG A 247 -29.76 -2.58 24.38
C ARG A 247 -30.03 -1.91 25.72
N LEU A 248 -29.75 -0.60 25.83
CA LEU A 248 -29.76 0.14 27.09
C LEU A 248 -30.98 1.04 27.24
N GLU A 249 -31.61 1.50 26.15
CA GLU A 249 -32.79 2.37 26.20
C GLU A 249 -33.97 1.80 25.40
N ASN A 250 -35.17 1.88 25.99
CA ASN A 250 -36.46 1.84 25.28
C ASN A 250 -36.67 3.16 24.49
N LYS A 251 -35.75 3.50 23.58
CA LYS A 251 -35.94 4.63 22.68
C LYS A 251 -36.93 4.22 21.59
N VAL A 252 -38.03 4.97 21.48
CA VAL A 252 -38.98 4.84 20.37
C VAL A 252 -38.20 5.13 19.09
N GLU A 253 -38.09 4.13 18.20
CA GLU A 253 -37.43 4.30 16.90
C GLU A 253 -38.18 5.37 16.09
N GLU A 254 -37.58 6.54 15.91
CA GLU A 254 -38.07 7.51 14.95
C GLU A 254 -37.95 6.91 13.54
N PRO A 255 -38.96 7.11 12.66
CA PRO A 255 -38.91 6.57 11.31
C PRO A 255 -37.73 7.17 10.54
N LEU A 256 -36.86 6.28 10.05
CA LEU A 256 -35.66 6.67 9.32
C LEU A 256 -36.01 7.45 8.05
N GLU A 257 -35.59 8.71 8.00
CA GLU A 257 -35.67 9.54 6.80
C GLU A 257 -34.60 9.11 5.80
N LYS A 258 -35.04 8.45 4.72
CA LYS A 258 -34.19 8.06 3.59
C LYS A 258 -34.29 9.11 2.50
N LEU A 259 -33.17 9.78 2.22
CA LEU A 259 -33.11 10.77 1.15
C LEU A 259 -32.64 10.08 -0.13
N THR A 260 -33.50 10.10 -1.16
CA THR A 260 -33.25 9.43 -2.44
C THR A 260 -33.13 10.47 -3.54
N ILE A 261 -31.94 10.56 -4.14
CA ILE A 261 -31.63 11.49 -5.23
C ILE A 261 -31.51 10.66 -6.51
N GLN A 262 -32.35 10.95 -7.50
CA GLN A 262 -32.33 10.29 -8.79
C GLN A 262 -31.72 11.23 -9.84
N PHE A 263 -30.64 10.77 -10.46
CA PHE A 263 -30.01 11.46 -11.59
C PHE A 263 -30.51 10.83 -12.89
N ARG A 264 -31.05 11.68 -13.77
CA ARG A 264 -31.52 11.32 -15.11
C ARG A 264 -30.44 11.57 -16.15
#